data_AF-A0A9R1CCH8-F1
#
_entry.id   AF-A0A9R1CCH8-F1
#
_cell.length_a   1.000
_cell.length_b   1.000
_cell.length_c   1.000
_cell.angle_alpha   90.00
_cell.angle_beta   90.00
_cell.angle_gamma   90.00
#
_symmetry.space_group_name_H-M   'P 1'
#
loop_
_entity.id
_entity.type
_entity.pdbx_description
1 polymer ?
#
loop_
_entity_poly.entity_id
_entity_poly.type
_entity_poly.pdbx_seq_one_letter_code
_entity_poly.pdbx_strand_id
1 'polypeptide(L)'
;MVKDRIDLEPQTQVLVSVPKRCFKRAVKRNRVKRQVRDAYRHHKLTVVGALKAHEHFDRTVVMAFIWLDDKLHSSADVEAKVSGLLTRLSEKI
;
A
#
# COMPACT_ATOMS: atom_id res chain seq x y z
N MET A 1 21.57 18.03 -4.03
CA MET A 1 20.86 18.33 -2.76
C MET A 1 20.36 17.00 -2.20
N VAL A 2 21.27 16.29 -1.53
CA VAL A 2 21.03 14.98 -0.91
C VAL A 2 20.33 15.25 0.42
N LYS A 3 19.12 14.74 0.59
CA LYS A 3 18.44 14.73 1.89
C LYS A 3 18.70 13.38 2.52
N ASP A 4 19.92 13.22 3.02
CA ASP A 4 20.19 12.30 4.11
C ASP A 4 19.52 12.88 5.35
N ARG A 5 18.34 12.35 5.68
CA ARG A 5 17.85 12.37 7.05
C ARG A 5 17.55 10.93 7.42
N ILE A 6 18.36 10.47 8.37
CA ILE A 6 18.12 9.31 9.22
C ILE A 6 16.76 9.54 9.89
N ASP A 7 15.71 8.97 9.33
CA ASP A 7 14.51 8.65 10.09
C ASP A 7 14.71 7.17 10.48
N LEU A 8 14.98 6.89 11.76
CA LEU A 8 15.05 5.53 12.35
C LEU A 8 13.68 4.81 12.36
N GLU A 9 12.83 5.13 11.39
CA GLU A 9 11.50 4.59 11.21
C GLU A 9 11.51 3.62 10.03
N PRO A 10 10.92 2.42 10.16
CA PRO A 10 10.87 1.46 9.07
C PRO A 10 10.27 2.10 7.81
N GLN A 11 11.09 2.20 6.76
CA GLN A 11 10.66 2.89 5.56
C GLN A 11 9.81 1.94 4.71
N THR A 12 8.52 2.24 4.62
CA THR A 12 7.60 1.51 3.75
C THR A 12 7.24 2.34 2.53
N GLN A 13 7.49 1.78 1.34
CA GLN A 13 7.19 2.41 0.06
C GLN A 13 6.13 1.60 -0.68
N VAL A 14 5.17 2.30 -1.30
CA VAL A 14 4.08 1.65 -2.05
C VAL A 14 4.00 2.13 -3.48
N LEU A 15 3.85 1.16 -4.39
CA LEU A 15 3.50 1.35 -5.78
C LEU A 15 2.07 0.87 -6.01
N VAL A 16 1.29 1.59 -6.83
CA VAL A 16 -0.06 1.14 -7.24
C VAL A 16 -0.15 1.10 -8.77
N SER A 17 -0.29 -0.11 -9.30
CA SER A 17 -0.48 -0.39 -10.73
C SER A 17 -1.94 -0.69 -11.03
N VAL A 18 -2.49 0.00 -12.04
CA VAL A 18 -3.85 -0.22 -12.53
C VAL A 18 -3.79 -0.39 -14.05
N PRO A 19 -4.06 -1.60 -14.59
CA PRO A 19 -3.95 -1.86 -16.02
C PRO A 19 -4.92 -1.03 -16.88
N LYS A 20 -4.45 -0.55 -18.04
CA LYS A 20 -5.29 0.16 -19.03
C LYS A 20 -6.39 -0.74 -19.59
N ARG A 21 -6.18 -2.07 -19.63
CA ARG A 21 -7.19 -3.05 -20.07
C ARG A 21 -8.43 -3.08 -19.18
N CYS A 22 -8.28 -2.93 -17.86
CA CYS A 22 -9.38 -2.88 -16.90
C CYS A 22 -10.15 -1.55 -17.02
N PHE A 23 -9.41 -0.43 -17.06
CA PHE A 23 -10.02 0.89 -17.19
C PHE A 23 -9.34 1.74 -18.28
N LYS A 24 -10.03 1.91 -19.40
CA LYS A 24 -9.58 2.78 -20.51
C LYS A 24 -9.48 4.25 -20.07
N ARG A 25 -10.49 4.74 -19.33
CA ARG A 25 -10.56 6.14 -18.86
C ARG A 25 -9.63 6.39 -17.68
N ALA A 26 -8.76 7.40 -17.78
CA ALA A 26 -7.78 7.75 -16.75
C ALA A 26 -8.41 8.10 -15.41
N VAL A 27 -9.56 8.80 -15.42
CA VAL A 27 -10.28 9.18 -14.19
C VAL A 27 -10.66 7.96 -13.34
N LYS A 28 -11.10 6.86 -13.98
CA LYS A 28 -11.43 5.60 -13.28
C LYS A 28 -10.18 4.98 -12.65
N ARG A 29 -9.05 4.92 -13.39
CA ARG A 29 -7.77 4.44 -12.84
C ARG A 29 -7.30 5.30 -11.66
N ASN A 30 -7.43 6.62 -11.77
CA ASN A 30 -7.01 7.55 -10.72
C ASN A 30 -7.86 7.39 -9.45
N ARG A 31 -9.17 7.16 -9.61
CA ARG A 31 -10.06 6.82 -8.49
C ARG A 31 -9.58 5.57 -7.76
N VAL A 32 -9.32 4.48 -8.49
CA VAL A 32 -8.80 3.22 -7.90
C VAL A 32 -7.45 3.45 -7.20
N LYS A 33 -6.50 4.11 -7.88
CA LYS A 33 -5.20 4.45 -7.29
C LYS A 33 -5.33 5.32 -6.03
N ARG A 34 -6.35 6.19 -5.97
CA ARG A 34 -6.64 7.00 -4.79
C ARG A 34 -7.18 6.13 -3.65
N GLN A 35 -8.20 5.32 -3.91
CA GLN A 35 -8.78 4.41 -2.91
C GLN A 35 -7.74 3.48 -2.28
N VAL A 36 -6.87 2.86 -3.09
CA VAL A 36 -5.81 1.98 -2.60
C VAL A 36 -4.79 2.75 -1.76
N ARG A 37 -4.37 3.95 -2.19
CA ARG A 37 -3.42 4.77 -1.42
C ARG A 37 -4.01 5.28 -0.11
N ASP A 38 -5.28 5.68 -0.11
CA ASP A 38 -5.96 6.16 1.08
C ASP A 38 -6.14 5.03 2.09
N ALA A 39 -6.60 3.85 1.64
CA ALA A 39 -6.65 2.65 2.47
C ALA A 39 -5.26 2.28 3.03
N TYR A 40 -4.21 2.29 2.21
CA TYR A 40 -2.86 2.04 2.70
C TYR A 40 -2.43 3.05 3.77
N ARG A 41 -2.72 4.35 3.59
CA ARG A 41 -2.35 5.37 4.57
C ARG A 41 -3.01 5.14 5.93
N HIS A 42 -4.28 4.74 5.95
CA HIS A 42 -5.00 4.44 7.20
C HIS A 42 -4.41 3.22 7.92
N HIS A 43 -3.95 2.21 7.18
CA HIS A 43 -3.50 0.92 7.72
C HIS A 43 -1.97 0.73 7.70
N LYS A 44 -1.18 1.77 7.37
CA LYS A 44 0.30 1.71 7.27
C LYS A 44 0.95 1.25 8.58
N LEU A 45 0.37 1.67 9.71
CA LEU A 45 0.92 1.38 11.04
C LEU A 45 0.98 -0.12 11.33
N THR A 46 0.11 -0.94 10.73
CA THR A 46 0.14 -2.40 10.89
C THR A 46 1.46 -2.99 10.41
N VAL A 47 1.93 -2.59 9.22
CA VAL A 47 3.20 -3.08 8.66
C VAL A 47 4.40 -2.48 9.37
N VAL A 48 4.36 -1.19 9.68
CA VAL A 48 5.44 -0.52 10.42
C VAL A 48 5.59 -1.11 11.82
N GLY A 49 4.47 -1.40 12.49
CA GLY A 49 4.46 -2.02 13.82
C GLY A 49 5.08 -3.41 13.81
N ALA A 50 4.75 -4.24 12.81
CA ALA A 50 5.36 -5.57 12.65
C ALA A 50 6.88 -5.48 12.43
N LEU A 51 7.33 -4.57 11.56
CA LEU A 51 8.76 -4.33 11.33
C LEU A 51 9.51 -3.91 12.59
N LYS A 52 8.89 -3.05 13.43
CA LYS A 52 9.48 -2.66 14.72
C LYS A 52 9.52 -3.82 15.72
N ALA A 53 8.48 -4.65 15.76
CA ALA A 53 8.40 -5.79 16.68
C ALA A 53 9.48 -6.85 16.42
N HIS A 54 9.92 -6.99 15.17
CA HIS A 54 11.00 -7.90 14.76
C HIS A 54 12.39 -7.23 14.73
N GLU A 55 12.54 -6.05 15.36
CA GLU A 55 13.79 -5.28 15.43
C GLU A 55 14.40 -4.94 14.05
N HIS A 56 13.59 -4.93 12.99
CA HIS A 56 14.00 -4.63 11.61
C HIS A 56 13.92 -3.13 11.30
N PHE A 57 14.57 -2.32 12.12
CA PHE A 57 14.57 -0.85 12.00
C PHE A 57 15.33 -0.33 10.77
N ASP A 58 16.27 -1.10 10.25
CA ASP A 58 17.11 -0.80 9.09
C ASP A 58 16.47 -1.25 7.76
N ARG A 59 15.37 -2.01 7.82
CA ARG A 59 14.81 -2.66 6.65
C ARG A 59 13.79 -1.75 5.94
N THR A 60 14.03 -1.52 4.65
CA THR A 60 13.08 -0.85 3.76
C THR A 60 12.20 -1.87 3.07
N VAL A 61 10.88 -1.75 3.21
CA VAL A 61 9.91 -2.63 2.53
C VAL A 61 9.26 -1.89 1.38
N VAL A 62 9.42 -2.44 0.17
CA VAL A 62 8.77 -1.95 -1.04
C VAL A 62 7.62 -2.88 -1.42
N MET A 63 6.42 -2.34 -1.50
CA MET A 63 5.19 -3.08 -1.82
C MET A 63 4.58 -2.58 -3.12
N ALA A 64 4.06 -3.50 -3.94
CA ALA A 64 3.32 -3.17 -5.15
C ALA A 64 1.89 -3.71 -5.09
N PHE A 65 0.91 -2.81 -5.14
CA PHE A 65 -0.49 -3.16 -5.33
C PHE A 65 -0.80 -3.25 -6.82
N ILE A 66 -1.25 -4.42 -7.27
CA ILE A 66 -1.66 -4.64 -8.67
C ILE A 66 -3.16 -4.85 -8.70
N TRP A 67 -3.87 -3.96 -9.41
CA TRP A 67 -5.30 -4.08 -9.60
C TRP A 67 -5.62 -5.06 -10.73
N LEU A 68 -6.50 -6.02 -10.48
CA LEU A 68 -6.82 -7.10 -11.43
C LEU A 68 -8.25 -7.03 -11.99
N ASP A 69 -9.17 -6.38 -11.29
CA ASP A 69 -10.60 -6.34 -11.64
C ASP A 69 -10.90 -5.22 -12.66
N ASP A 70 -11.92 -5.39 -13.49
CA ASP A 70 -12.43 -4.34 -14.39
C ASP A 70 -13.65 -3.57 -13.81
N LYS A 71 -14.04 -3.91 -12.58
CA LYS A 71 -15.14 -3.26 -11.86
C LYS A 71 -14.65 -2.23 -10.84
N LEU A 72 -15.45 -1.18 -10.66
CA LEU A 72 -15.22 -0.17 -9.62
C LEU A 72 -15.88 -0.61 -8.32
N HIS A 73 -15.11 -0.62 -7.24
CA HIS A 73 -15.59 -1.00 -5.92
C HIS A 73 -15.79 0.22 -5.02
N SER A 74 -16.57 0.03 -3.95
CA SER A 74 -16.69 1.08 -2.93
C SER A 74 -15.37 1.27 -2.19
N SER A 75 -15.18 2.42 -1.54
CA SER A 75 -13.96 2.64 -0.76
C SER A 75 -13.87 1.68 0.42
N ALA A 76 -15.01 1.31 1.02
CA ALA A 76 -15.07 0.35 2.11
C ALA A 76 -14.60 -1.05 1.66
N ASP A 77 -15.03 -1.50 0.48
CA ASP A 77 -14.62 -2.80 -0.07
C ASP A 77 -13.11 -2.81 -0.36
N VAL A 78 -12.58 -1.75 -0.98
CA VAL A 78 -11.14 -1.62 -1.27
C VAL A 78 -10.34 -1.58 0.03
N GLU A 79 -10.81 -0.83 1.01
CA GLU A 79 -10.16 -0.72 2.32
C GLU A 79 -10.10 -2.06 3.05
N ALA A 80 -11.22 -2.79 3.12
CA ALA A 80 -11.26 -4.12 3.73
C ALA A 80 -10.27 -5.09 3.06
N LYS A 81 -10.16 -5.05 1.73
CA LYS A 81 -9.20 -5.88 0.98
C LYS A 81 -7.76 -5.46 1.23
N VAL A 82 -7.46 -4.17 1.23
CA VAL A 82 -6.10 -3.66 1.49
C VAL A 82 -5.68 -3.96 2.92
N SER A 83 -6.53 -3.68 3.90
CA SER A 83 -6.27 -3.99 5.31
C SER A 83 -5.98 -5.49 5.50
N GLY A 84 -6.82 -6.36 4.94
CA GLY A 84 -6.60 -7.81 5.00
C GLY A 84 -5.29 -8.27 4.34
N LEU A 85 -4.84 -7.62 3.26
CA LEU A 85 -3.54 -7.91 2.65
C LEU A 85 -2.38 -7.46 3.53
N LEU A 86 -2.50 -6.29 4.17
CA LEU A 86 -1.47 -5.75 5.06
C LEU A 86 -1.33 -6.60 6.34
N THR A 87 -2.43 -7.06 6.92
CA THR A 87 -2.41 -7.98 8.08
C THR A 87 -1.69 -9.29 7.74
N ARG A 88 -2.02 -9.89 6.59
CA ARG A 88 -1.35 -11.11 6.13
C ARG A 88 0.13 -10.91 5.82
N LEU A 89 0.49 -9.70 5.39
CA LEU A 89 1.88 -9.35 5.16
C LEU A 89 2.63 -9.20 6.50
N SER A 90 2.02 -8.53 7.49
CA SER A 90 2.61 -8.38 8.82
C SER A 90 2.81 -9.70 9.55
N GLU A 91 2.02 -10.73 9.26
CA GLU A 91 2.21 -12.07 9.83
C GLU A 91 3.42 -12.82 9.22
N LYS A 92 3.95 -12.35 8.09
CA LYS A 92 5.00 -13.04 7.32
C LYS A 92 6.35 -12.32 7.31
N ILE A 93 6.39 -11.07 7.76
CA ILE A 93 7.61 -10.25 7.89
C ILE A 93 8.08 -10.36 9.33
#